data_AF-A0A6I3D563-F1
#
_entry.id   AF-A0A6I3D563-F1
#
_cell.length_a   1.000
_cell.length_b   1.000
_cell.length_c   1.000
_cell.angle_alpha   90.00
_cell.angle_beta   90.00
_cell.angle_gamma   90.00
#
_symmetry.space_group_name_H-M   'P 1'
#
loop_
_entity.id
_entity.type
_entity.pdbx_description
1 polymer ?
#
loop_
_entity_poly.entity_id
_entity_poly.type
_entity_poly.pdbx_seq_one_letter_code
_entity_poly.pdbx_strand_id
1 'polypeptide(L)'
;MAFLTAGESVERMASYCRVEQLLFGLFGQWAADVELPVAKLVLLSAADHSAWRAKRWFEMLPTAPPGPDALLTLTSVEREAFGLVADLVRESQGARMVVAYGELLPGLQTAMTAHLERTTAIADAPVRRLLGISLTDVSNDLAEGIGPMELVMTTAEERAEAERVGAELASTNPRITHIFGV
;
A
#
# COMPACT_ATOMS: atom_id res chain seq x y z
N MET A 1 24.44 -6.21 -0.62
CA MET A 1 23.53 -5.10 -1.00
C MET A 1 24.17 -3.78 -0.62
N ALA A 2 24.03 -2.75 -1.46
CA ALA A 2 24.51 -1.40 -1.15
C ALA A 2 23.47 -0.64 -0.30
N PHE A 3 23.94 0.10 0.71
CA PHE A 3 23.09 1.00 1.50
C PHE A 3 22.51 2.11 0.61
N LEU A 4 21.39 2.69 1.04
CA LEU A 4 20.81 3.85 0.37
C LEU A 4 21.62 5.11 0.69
N THR A 5 21.77 5.98 -0.30
CA THR A 5 22.13 7.37 -0.05
C THR A 5 20.98 8.09 0.65
N ALA A 6 21.27 9.23 1.29
CA ALA A 6 20.25 10.05 1.93
C ALA A 6 19.16 10.48 0.94
N GLY A 7 19.54 10.83 -0.30
CA GLY A 7 18.59 11.21 -1.35
C GLY A 7 17.68 10.06 -1.76
N GLU A 8 18.22 8.87 -2.02
CA GLU A 8 17.40 7.69 -2.34
C GLU A 8 16.46 7.30 -1.19
N SER A 9 16.90 7.47 0.06
CA SER A 9 16.07 7.22 1.24
C SER A 9 14.90 8.20 1.32
N VAL A 10 15.14 9.49 1.05
CA VAL A 10 14.09 10.53 0.98
C VAL A 10 13.08 10.24 -0.11
N GLU A 11 13.54 9.87 -1.32
CA GLU A 11 12.64 9.53 -2.43
C GLU A 11 11.73 8.34 -2.09
N ARG A 12 12.26 7.32 -1.41
CA ARG A 12 11.45 6.18 -0.93
C ARG A 12 10.42 6.60 0.10
N MET A 13 10.81 7.39 1.10
CA MET A 13 9.86 7.89 2.11
C MET A 13 8.75 8.74 1.47
N ALA A 14 9.10 9.57 0.48
CA ALA A 14 8.11 10.35 -0.27
C ALA A 14 7.16 9.44 -1.07
N SER A 15 7.68 8.39 -1.72
CA SER A 15 6.88 7.36 -2.39
C SER A 15 5.91 6.68 -1.44
N TYR A 16 6.37 6.25 -0.26
CA TYR A 16 5.48 5.67 0.74
C TYR A 16 4.41 6.66 1.19
N CYS A 17 4.77 7.90 1.45
CA CYS A 17 3.79 8.93 1.82
C CYS A 17 2.67 9.06 0.77
N ARG A 18 3.02 9.15 -0.52
CA ARG A 18 2.05 9.28 -1.62
C ARG A 18 1.19 8.03 -1.80
N VAL A 19 1.81 6.86 -1.78
CA VAL A 19 1.11 5.58 -1.90
C VAL A 19 0.15 5.37 -0.74
N GLU A 20 0.57 5.61 0.49
CA GLU A 20 -0.27 5.41 1.68
C GLU A 20 -1.46 6.39 1.70
N GLN A 21 -1.32 7.61 1.17
CA GLN A 21 -2.44 8.53 0.95
C GLN A 21 -3.45 7.98 -0.07
N LEU A 22 -2.95 7.38 -1.16
CA LEU A 22 -3.80 6.75 -2.18
C LEU A 22 -4.50 5.50 -1.61
N LEU A 23 -3.79 4.66 -0.86
CA LEU A 23 -4.36 3.49 -0.18
C LEU A 23 -5.43 3.88 0.84
N PHE A 24 -5.21 4.93 1.63
CA PHE A 24 -6.22 5.47 2.53
C PHE A 24 -7.52 5.81 1.78
N GLY A 25 -7.42 6.58 0.69
CA GLY A 25 -8.58 6.95 -0.11
C GLY A 25 -9.27 5.74 -0.74
N LEU A 26 -8.49 4.82 -1.30
CA LEU A 26 -8.99 3.63 -2.00
C LEU A 26 -9.70 2.67 -1.05
N PHE A 27 -9.06 2.31 0.07
CA PHE A 27 -9.62 1.39 1.05
C PHE A 27 -10.81 2.01 1.78
N GLY A 28 -10.77 3.31 2.08
CA GLY A 28 -11.91 4.03 2.63
C GLY A 28 -13.12 4.00 1.71
N GLN A 29 -12.91 4.19 0.40
CA GLN A 29 -13.97 4.06 -0.60
C GLN A 29 -14.51 2.63 -0.68
N TRP A 30 -13.63 1.63 -0.79
CA TRP A 30 -14.07 0.23 -0.89
C TRP A 30 -14.81 -0.25 0.36
N ALA A 31 -14.41 0.21 1.55
CA ALA A 31 -15.13 -0.07 2.79
C ALA A 31 -16.57 0.48 2.77
N ALA A 32 -16.80 1.62 2.11
CA ALA A 32 -18.15 2.15 1.95
C ALA A 32 -19.04 1.19 1.14
N ASP A 33 -18.46 0.60 0.08
CA ASP A 33 -19.18 -0.21 -0.90
C ASP A 33 -19.29 -1.70 -0.53
N VAL A 34 -18.39 -2.24 0.28
CA VAL A 34 -18.45 -3.66 0.70
C VAL A 34 -19.61 -3.88 1.67
N GLU A 35 -20.40 -4.93 1.44
CA GLU A 35 -21.60 -5.24 2.22
C GLU A 35 -21.29 -5.99 3.51
N LEU A 36 -20.35 -6.93 3.46
CA LEU A 36 -20.03 -7.79 4.59
C LEU A 36 -19.36 -6.98 5.73
N PRO A 37 -19.94 -6.92 6.94
CA PRO A 37 -19.42 -6.06 8.01
C PRO A 37 -17.97 -6.36 8.42
N VAL A 38 -17.58 -7.63 8.48
CA VAL A 38 -16.20 -7.99 8.85
C VAL A 38 -15.19 -7.57 7.79
N ALA A 39 -15.56 -7.62 6.51
CA ALA A 39 -14.71 -7.15 5.41
C ALA A 39 -14.60 -5.62 5.40
N LYS A 40 -15.69 -4.93 5.72
CA LYS A 40 -15.70 -3.48 5.93
C LYS A 40 -14.74 -3.06 7.04
N LEU A 41 -14.79 -3.73 8.19
CA LEU A 41 -13.96 -3.38 9.34
C LEU A 41 -12.46 -3.54 9.06
N VAL A 42 -12.05 -4.61 8.39
CA VAL A 42 -10.64 -4.79 8.05
C VAL A 42 -10.15 -3.78 7.00
N LEU A 43 -10.99 -3.40 6.03
CA LEU A 43 -10.64 -2.34 5.07
C LEU A 43 -10.52 -0.97 5.76
N LEU A 44 -11.41 -0.65 6.71
CA LEU A 44 -11.31 0.57 7.49
C LEU A 44 -10.05 0.60 8.36
N SER A 45 -9.73 -0.52 9.01
CA SER A 45 -8.48 -0.65 9.80
C SER A 45 -7.24 -0.39 8.93
N ALA A 46 -7.18 -1.04 7.76
CA ALA A 46 -6.08 -0.84 6.81
C ALA A 46 -6.02 0.61 6.29
N ALA A 47 -7.17 1.25 6.05
CA ALA A 47 -7.25 2.66 5.65
C ALA A 47 -6.71 3.58 6.75
N ASP A 48 -7.12 3.37 8.01
CA ASP A 48 -6.68 4.16 9.16
C ASP A 48 -5.17 4.02 9.40
N HIS A 49 -4.65 2.80 9.30
CA HIS A 49 -3.20 2.57 9.37
C HIS A 49 -2.47 3.25 8.22
N SER A 50 -3.01 3.23 6.99
CA SER A 50 -2.42 3.92 5.84
C SER A 50 -2.39 5.44 6.06
N ALA A 51 -3.47 6.04 6.56
CA ALA A 51 -3.51 7.46 6.90
C ALA A 51 -2.48 7.82 7.98
N TRP A 52 -2.35 6.99 9.01
CA TRP A 52 -1.36 7.20 10.06
C TRP A 52 0.07 7.10 9.50
N ARG A 53 0.39 6.06 8.72
CA ARG A 53 1.73 5.86 8.13
C ARG A 53 2.08 6.96 7.16
N ALA A 54 1.14 7.40 6.30
CA ALA A 54 1.32 8.54 5.42
C ALA A 54 1.78 9.79 6.19
N LYS A 55 1.09 10.11 7.29
CA LYS A 55 1.47 11.25 8.14
C LYS A 55 2.87 11.08 8.73
N ARG A 56 3.23 9.88 9.19
CA ARG A 56 4.57 9.63 9.74
C ARG A 56 5.66 9.73 8.69
N TRP A 57 5.43 9.26 7.47
CA TRP A 57 6.36 9.44 6.37
C TRP A 57 6.56 10.92 6.04
N PHE A 58 5.48 11.70 5.99
CA PHE A 58 5.57 13.14 5.79
C PHE A 58 6.41 13.84 6.85
N GLU A 59 6.21 13.50 8.13
CA GLU A 59 6.99 14.06 9.25
C GLU A 59 8.49 13.72 9.17
N MET A 60 8.88 12.70 8.41
CA MET A 60 10.28 12.31 8.17
C MET A 60 10.93 13.03 7.00
N LEU A 61 10.16 13.73 6.16
CA LEU A 61 10.69 14.39 4.96
C LEU A 61 11.50 15.66 5.31
N PRO A 62 12.47 16.05 4.46
CA PRO A 62 13.23 17.26 4.67
C PRO A 62 12.35 18.50 4.71
N THR A 63 12.54 19.34 5.73
CA THR A 63 11.83 20.61 5.91
C THR A 63 12.56 21.81 5.28
N ALA A 64 13.82 21.63 4.89
CA ALA A 64 14.58 22.64 4.17
C ALA A 64 14.00 22.86 2.75
N PRO A 65 14.10 24.07 2.16
CA PRO A 65 13.65 24.34 0.81
C PRO A 65 14.16 23.29 -0.21
N PRO A 66 13.31 22.78 -1.12
CA PRO A 66 11.96 23.26 -1.45
C PRO A 66 10.84 22.83 -0.49
N GLY A 67 11.16 22.08 0.57
CA GLY A 67 10.21 21.59 1.56
C GLY A 67 9.59 20.25 1.17
N PRO A 68 8.84 19.61 2.09
CA PRO A 68 8.30 18.27 1.90
C PRO A 68 7.20 18.23 0.84
N ASP A 69 6.43 19.31 0.69
CA ASP A 69 5.31 19.40 -0.26
C ASP A 69 5.77 19.23 -1.72
N ALA A 70 7.00 19.66 -2.03
CA ALA A 70 7.58 19.47 -3.36
C ALA A 70 7.76 18.00 -3.74
N LEU A 71 7.84 17.11 -2.75
CA LEU A 71 7.98 15.66 -2.93
C LEU A 71 6.63 14.93 -2.95
N LEU A 72 5.52 15.62 -2.65
CA LEU A 72 4.20 14.99 -2.53
C LEU A 72 3.36 15.02 -3.80
N THR A 73 3.86 15.59 -4.89
CA THR A 73 3.15 15.54 -6.17
C THR A 73 3.16 14.10 -6.68
N LEU A 74 1.96 13.54 -6.92
CA LEU A 74 1.83 12.21 -7.53
C LEU A 74 2.59 12.15 -8.86
N THR A 75 3.29 11.05 -9.08
CA THR A 75 3.90 10.73 -10.36
C THR A 75 2.83 10.27 -11.36
N SER A 76 3.15 10.28 -12.66
CA SER A 76 2.24 9.69 -13.67
C SER A 76 2.03 8.20 -13.43
N VAL A 77 3.10 7.49 -13.04
CA VAL A 77 3.07 6.05 -12.75
C VAL A 77 2.10 5.74 -11.61
N GLU A 78 2.18 6.46 -10.49
CA GLU A 78 1.26 6.28 -9.36
C GLU A 78 -0.20 6.56 -9.77
N ARG A 79 -0.45 7.65 -10.53
CA ARG A 79 -1.81 7.96 -11.01
C ARG A 79 -2.37 6.88 -11.93
N GLU A 80 -1.58 6.43 -12.91
CA GLU A 80 -1.99 5.43 -13.89
C GLU A 80 -2.23 4.07 -13.22
N ALA A 81 -1.35 3.65 -12.32
CA ALA A 81 -1.48 2.38 -11.62
C ALA A 81 -2.72 2.34 -10.73
N PHE A 82 -2.96 3.38 -9.92
CA PHE A 82 -4.14 3.43 -9.06
C PHE A 82 -5.45 3.62 -9.86
N GLY A 83 -5.40 4.33 -10.99
CA GLY A 83 -6.52 4.41 -11.93
C GLY A 83 -6.89 3.04 -12.50
N LEU A 84 -5.89 2.29 -12.97
CA LEU A 84 -6.08 0.92 -13.45
C LEU A 84 -6.67 0.00 -12.37
N VAL A 85 -6.12 0.05 -11.15
CA VAL A 85 -6.62 -0.73 -10.02
C VAL A 85 -8.09 -0.41 -9.74
N ALA A 86 -8.45 0.88 -9.65
CA ALA A 86 -9.81 1.31 -9.38
C ALA A 86 -10.79 0.87 -10.48
N ASP A 87 -10.36 0.88 -11.74
CA ASP A 87 -11.17 0.42 -12.87
C ASP A 87 -11.37 -1.10 -12.87
N LEU A 88 -10.33 -1.87 -12.56
CA LEU A 88 -10.37 -3.33 -12.59
C LEU A 88 -11.28 -3.93 -11.53
N VAL A 89 -11.32 -3.35 -10.33
CA VAL A 89 -12.09 -3.89 -9.19
C VAL A 89 -13.47 -3.25 -9.05
N ARG A 90 -13.87 -2.40 -10.01
CA ARG A 90 -15.03 -1.51 -9.88
C ARG A 90 -16.31 -2.24 -9.49
N GLU A 91 -16.56 -3.41 -10.07
CA GLU A 91 -17.84 -4.12 -9.95
C GLU A 91 -17.81 -5.29 -8.95
N SER A 92 -16.64 -5.64 -8.38
CA SER A 92 -16.47 -6.84 -7.55
C SER A 92 -15.88 -6.53 -6.18
N GLN A 93 -16.58 -6.93 -5.12
CA GLN A 93 -16.12 -6.81 -3.74
C GLN A 93 -14.98 -7.79 -3.44
N GLY A 94 -15.07 -9.01 -3.96
CA GLY A 94 -14.03 -10.03 -3.88
C GLY A 94 -12.73 -9.56 -4.55
N ALA A 95 -12.83 -8.97 -5.75
CA ALA A 95 -11.68 -8.39 -6.43
C ALA A 95 -11.04 -7.27 -5.59
N ARG A 96 -11.81 -6.36 -4.99
CA ARG A 96 -11.27 -5.33 -4.07
C ARG A 96 -10.48 -5.95 -2.92
N MET A 97 -11.02 -6.99 -2.28
CA MET A 97 -10.35 -7.67 -1.17
C MET A 97 -9.07 -8.37 -1.64
N VAL A 98 -9.12 -9.13 -2.73
CA VAL A 98 -7.94 -9.80 -3.29
C VAL A 98 -6.86 -8.80 -3.69
N VAL A 99 -7.24 -7.66 -4.26
CA VAL A 99 -6.26 -6.64 -4.64
C VAL A 99 -5.68 -5.93 -3.44
N ALA A 100 -6.47 -5.61 -2.41
CA ALA A 100 -5.98 -5.02 -1.17
C ALA A 100 -4.96 -5.94 -0.47
N TYR A 101 -5.36 -7.18 -0.19
CA TYR A 101 -4.63 -8.10 0.68
C TYR A 101 -3.71 -9.07 -0.06
N GLY A 102 -3.90 -9.27 -1.36
CA GLY A 102 -3.06 -10.13 -2.20
C GLY A 102 -2.00 -9.37 -3.00
N GLU A 103 -2.20 -8.09 -3.30
CA GLU A 103 -1.31 -7.32 -4.18
C GLU A 103 -0.78 -6.03 -3.55
N LEU A 104 -1.65 -5.11 -3.14
CA LEU A 104 -1.25 -3.76 -2.69
C LEU A 104 -0.50 -3.77 -1.35
N LEU A 105 -1.07 -4.40 -0.31
CA LEU A 105 -0.41 -4.48 0.99
C LEU A 105 0.85 -5.37 0.95
N PRO A 106 0.87 -6.53 0.26
CA PRO A 106 2.11 -7.30 0.09
C PRO A 106 3.19 -6.55 -0.69
N GLY A 107 2.81 -5.78 -1.72
CA GLY A 107 3.74 -4.92 -2.47
C GLY A 107 4.38 -3.85 -1.58
N LEU A 108 3.57 -3.19 -0.75
CA LEU A 108 4.04 -2.22 0.24
C LEU A 108 4.98 -2.87 1.27
N GLN A 109 4.62 -4.04 1.80
CA GLN A 109 5.44 -4.80 2.74
C GLN A 109 6.81 -5.16 2.12
N THR A 110 6.81 -5.61 0.87
CA THR A 110 8.03 -5.98 0.13
C THR A 110 8.95 -4.77 -0.03
N ALA A 111 8.41 -3.63 -0.44
CA ALA A 111 9.20 -2.41 -0.63
C ALA A 111 9.80 -1.88 0.68
N MET A 112 9.02 -1.86 1.77
CA MET A 112 9.51 -1.44 3.08
C MET A 112 10.56 -2.40 3.64
N THR A 113 10.39 -3.71 3.43
CA THR A 113 11.39 -4.72 3.82
C THR A 113 12.70 -4.47 3.08
N ALA A 114 12.64 -4.27 1.76
CA ALA A 114 13.81 -3.97 0.93
C ALA A 114 14.48 -2.63 1.32
N HIS A 115 13.73 -1.63 1.82
CA HIS A 115 14.32 -0.42 2.39
C HIS A 115 15.03 -0.74 3.69
N LEU A 116 14.39 -1.45 4.62
CA LEU A 116 14.95 -1.80 5.93
C LEU A 116 16.30 -2.51 5.80
N GLU A 117 16.43 -3.44 4.86
CA GLU A 117 17.68 -4.17 4.57
C GLU A 117 18.83 -3.26 4.07
N ARG A 118 18.50 -2.07 3.54
CA ARG A 118 19.47 -1.08 3.02
C ARG A 118 19.71 0.08 3.99
N THR A 119 19.27 -0.04 5.24
CA THR A 119 19.52 0.94 6.31
C THR A 119 20.60 0.50 7.29
N THR A 120 21.16 1.45 8.03
CA THR A 120 22.13 1.22 9.10
C THR A 120 21.57 1.64 10.46
N ALA A 121 21.99 0.97 11.54
CA ALA A 121 21.52 1.30 12.88
C ALA A 121 21.96 2.70 13.37
N ILE A 122 23.06 3.24 12.83
CA ILE A 122 23.64 4.50 13.29
C ILE A 122 23.02 5.69 12.54
N ALA A 123 22.98 5.65 11.21
CA ALA A 123 22.54 6.79 10.41
C ALA A 123 21.00 6.85 10.26
N ASP A 124 20.34 5.68 10.28
CA ASP A 124 18.93 5.57 9.88
C ASP A 124 18.02 5.15 11.04
N ALA A 125 18.45 5.34 12.29
CA ALA A 125 17.70 4.85 13.46
C ALA A 125 16.21 5.28 13.47
N PRO A 126 15.85 6.55 13.15
CA PRO A 126 14.44 6.94 13.07
C PRO A 126 13.68 6.25 11.94
N VAL A 127 14.27 6.15 10.74
CA VAL A 127 13.67 5.49 9.57
C VAL A 127 13.46 4.01 9.86
N ARG A 128 14.46 3.32 10.44
CA ARG A 128 14.38 1.92 10.86
C ARG A 128 13.25 1.68 11.85
N ARG A 129 13.07 2.59 12.80
CA ARG A 129 11.98 2.50 13.78
C ARG A 129 10.62 2.58 13.10
N LEU A 130 10.44 3.56 12.20
CA LEU A 130 9.18 3.73 11.49
C LEU A 130 8.90 2.58 10.52
N LEU A 131 9.91 2.09 9.80
CA LEU A 131 9.80 0.88 8.97
C LEU A 131 9.37 -0.33 9.80
N GLY A 132 9.95 -0.53 10.98
CA GLY A 132 9.58 -1.64 11.87
C GLY A 132 8.13 -1.59 12.36
N ILE A 133 7.64 -0.40 12.74
CA ILE A 133 6.22 -0.22 13.12
C ILE A 133 5.33 -0.46 11.91
N SER A 134 5.64 0.17 10.78
CA SER A 134 4.85 0.06 9.54
C SER A 134 4.75 -1.37 9.03
N LEU A 135 5.85 -2.12 9.05
CA LEU A 135 5.87 -3.53 8.67
C LEU A 135 5.04 -4.40 9.62
N THR A 136 5.03 -4.07 10.92
CA THR A 136 4.21 -4.77 11.90
C THR A 136 2.73 -4.55 11.62
N ASP A 137 2.32 -3.29 11.40
CA ASP A 137 0.94 -2.94 11.09
C ASP A 137 0.48 -3.64 9.81
N VAL A 138 1.25 -3.54 8.72
CA VAL A 138 0.92 -4.21 7.45
C VAL A 138 0.85 -5.73 7.60
N SER A 139 1.76 -6.34 8.38
CA SER A 139 1.72 -7.79 8.62
C SER A 139 0.47 -8.22 9.37
N ASN A 140 0.03 -7.43 10.34
CA ASN A 140 -1.21 -7.68 11.07
C ASN A 140 -2.43 -7.49 10.16
N ASP A 141 -2.48 -6.41 9.38
CA ASP A 141 -3.55 -6.14 8.41
C ASP A 141 -3.71 -7.29 7.41
N LEU A 142 -2.58 -7.82 6.90
CA LEU A 142 -2.57 -8.97 6.00
C LEU A 142 -3.13 -10.23 6.67
N ALA A 143 -2.70 -10.54 7.89
CA ALA A 143 -3.17 -11.72 8.61
C ALA A 143 -4.68 -11.63 8.93
N GLU A 144 -5.15 -10.45 9.33
CA GLU A 144 -6.54 -10.20 9.68
C GLU A 144 -7.46 -10.17 8.46
N GLY A 145 -6.95 -9.75 7.29
CA GLY A 145 -7.71 -9.65 6.04
C GLY A 145 -8.07 -10.98 5.38
N ILE A 146 -7.32 -12.08 5.64
CA ILE A 146 -7.51 -13.38 4.97
C ILE A 146 -8.93 -13.93 5.18
N GLY A 147 -9.40 -13.96 6.43
CA GLY A 147 -10.72 -14.51 6.77
C GLY A 147 -11.86 -13.74 6.10
N PRO A 148 -11.95 -12.41 6.28
CA PRO A 148 -12.97 -11.59 5.64
C PRO A 148 -12.92 -11.63 4.11
N MET A 149 -11.73 -11.70 3.48
CA MET A 149 -11.58 -11.85 2.04
C MET A 149 -12.28 -13.12 1.52
N GLU A 150 -12.02 -14.27 2.14
CA GLU A 150 -12.67 -15.53 1.75
C GLU A 150 -14.19 -15.51 1.96
N LEU A 151 -14.66 -14.81 3.00
CA LEU A 151 -16.09 -14.65 3.28
C LEU A 151 -16.82 -13.72 2.31
N VAL A 152 -16.12 -12.82 1.62
CA VAL A 152 -16.72 -12.03 0.53
C VAL A 152 -16.85 -12.90 -0.72
N MET A 153 -15.90 -13.80 -0.97
CA MET A 153 -15.85 -14.69 -2.14
C MET A 153 -16.66 -15.99 -1.95
N THR A 154 -17.91 -15.85 -1.50
CA THR A 154 -18.82 -16.99 -1.22
C THR A 154 -19.46 -17.58 -2.47
N THR A 155 -19.65 -16.77 -3.53
CA THR A 155 -20.21 -17.23 -4.79
C THR A 155 -19.10 -17.62 -5.76
N ALA A 156 -19.38 -18.57 -6.64
CA ALA A 156 -18.42 -18.99 -7.67
C ALA A 156 -18.11 -17.85 -8.67
N GLU A 157 -19.10 -16.99 -8.95
CA GLU A 157 -18.94 -15.82 -9.82
C GLU A 157 -17.99 -14.79 -9.21
N GLU A 158 -18.20 -14.43 -7.93
CA GLU A 158 -17.33 -13.49 -7.23
C GLU A 158 -15.90 -14.02 -7.12
N ARG A 159 -15.76 -15.33 -6.88
CA ARG A 159 -14.45 -15.99 -6.83
C ARG A 159 -13.74 -15.96 -8.18
N ALA A 160 -14.44 -16.32 -9.25
CA ALA A 160 -13.88 -16.31 -10.60
C ALA A 160 -13.45 -14.91 -11.03
N GLU A 161 -14.24 -13.89 -10.70
CA GLU A 161 -13.89 -12.51 -11.02
C GLU A 161 -12.68 -12.01 -10.23
N ALA A 162 -12.62 -12.31 -8.92
CA ALA A 162 -11.47 -11.95 -8.09
C ALA A 162 -10.19 -12.65 -8.55
N GLU A 163 -10.26 -13.93 -8.95
CA GLU A 163 -9.13 -14.67 -9.53
C GLU A 163 -8.68 -14.07 -10.87
N ARG A 164 -9.63 -13.71 -11.74
CA ARG A 164 -9.36 -13.06 -13.04
C ARG A 164 -8.64 -11.72 -12.83
N VAL A 165 -9.16 -10.87 -11.96
CA VAL A 165 -8.57 -9.56 -11.65
C VAL A 165 -7.20 -9.71 -10.99
N GLY A 166 -7.04 -10.64 -10.07
CA GLY A 166 -5.75 -10.95 -9.45
C GLY A 166 -4.71 -11.38 -10.50
N ALA A 167 -5.07 -12.27 -11.43
CA ALA A 167 -4.19 -12.68 -12.51
C ALA A 167 -3.83 -11.54 -13.47
N GLU A 168 -4.79 -10.66 -13.79
CA GLU A 168 -4.57 -9.50 -14.64
C GLU A 168 -3.60 -8.50 -14.00
N LEU A 169 -3.76 -8.21 -12.71
CA LEU A 169 -2.84 -7.36 -11.96
C LEU A 169 -1.47 -7.99 -11.80
N ALA A 170 -1.39 -9.30 -11.51
CA ALA A 170 -0.12 -10.03 -11.46
C ALA A 170 0.64 -9.99 -12.80
N SER A 171 -0.07 -9.97 -13.94
CA SER A 171 0.54 -9.80 -15.25
C SER A 171 1.02 -8.37 -15.52
N THR A 172 0.38 -7.38 -14.86
CA THR A 172 0.73 -5.95 -14.93
C THR A 172 1.71 -5.54 -13.81
N ASN A 173 2.06 -6.48 -12.94
CA ASN A 173 2.82 -6.29 -11.70
C ASN A 173 4.12 -5.47 -11.83
N PRO A 174 4.91 -5.54 -12.94
CA PRO A 174 6.08 -4.66 -13.08
C PRO A 174 5.76 -3.17 -12.95
N ARG A 175 4.54 -2.75 -13.32
CA ARG A 175 4.09 -1.35 -13.19
C ARG A 175 3.60 -1.00 -11.78
N ILE A 176 3.11 -1.99 -11.03
CA ILE A 176 2.57 -1.83 -9.68
C ILE A 176 3.70 -1.86 -8.65
N THR A 177 4.71 -2.74 -8.79
CA THR A 177 5.91 -2.71 -7.93
C THR A 177 6.64 -1.36 -7.97
N HIS A 178 6.64 -0.71 -9.13
CA HIS A 178 7.26 0.60 -9.30
C HIS A 178 6.59 1.73 -8.50
N ILE A 179 5.30 1.59 -8.12
CA ILE A 179 4.65 2.61 -7.29
C ILE A 179 5.24 2.64 -5.87
N PHE A 180 5.83 1.53 -5.42
CA PHE A 180 6.44 1.41 -4.11
C PHE A 180 7.93 1.78 -4.11
N GLY A 181 8.47 2.34 -5.21
CA GLY A 181 9.85 2.81 -5.29
C GLY A 181 10.90 1.69 -5.39
N VAL A 182 10.51 0.53 -5.94
CA VAL A 182 11.36 -0.64 -6.22
C VAL A 182 11.41 -0.92 -7.71
#